data_AF-W6RS10-F1
#
_entry.id   AF-W6RS10-F1
#
_cell.length_a   1.000
_cell.length_b   1.000
_cell.length_c   1.000
_cell.angle_alpha   90.00
_cell.angle_beta   90.00
_cell.angle_gamma   90.00
#
_symmetry.space_group_name_H-M   'P 1'
#
loop_
_entity.id
_entity.type
_entity.pdbx_description
1 polymer ?
#
loop_
_entity_poly.entity_id
_entity_poly.type
_entity_poly.pdbx_seq_one_letter_code
_entity_poly.pdbx_strand_id
1 'polypeptide(L)'
;MKSSVTQFWHQPWSPMRRKRARSSNPNGCKTKPTTLEVDGATENNNGKLILPNSTSQPMLSTQSARGYNTLPRRAAILTSSQSQTGMISLTQQVSAVRLDTHKSDTFEQNDLVLDNTGAVLSGSRDALIRRLVPTRDFCPDESYIFSLLVNIRTFISPHELMQKIVQYCMFAQNADSHNFAKEGRGRMFAHILRLCSEWATNIPYDFKTEYMRTRLNELLRLCAVDKTYQQKTTELQSTLRSSLNKLDRYEKAVANLQKALSENTNLPEQSDSMTGLFVLCNDAKTVAQQLTHIEMERFSMVGVDEIVQSLASDPLSEIGRHSKNKEGTISSISFYIEWFNRLSAFAAIEVLKQTKKRNRVAVFEFMIDIAKECCEIGNFNSMMAIVAGLSLPAVSRLKKTWCRVEKAKLEILQHQLDPSGNFLSYRATIKAAQWRADSARGNQQKIVIPFFVLLLKDLFLIYHGHPRILPNAHLNFMAFNQLAEQLRDVIQWKSTVCTFEKNPQVLQYLLITSVSGEKDSMLMSFECEPPESSSERDQHKKLKGGK
;
A
#
# COMPACT_ATOMS: atom_id res chain seq x y z
N MET A 1 -13.87 2.66 18.12
CA MET A 1 -12.38 2.78 18.08
C MET A 1 -11.82 3.22 16.72
N LYS A 2 -12.64 3.67 15.75
CA LYS A 2 -12.19 4.07 14.40
C LYS A 2 -12.78 5.45 14.15
N SER A 3 -11.96 6.52 14.10
CA SER A 3 -12.27 7.86 13.54
C SER A 3 -11.14 8.87 13.77
N SER A 4 -11.07 9.91 12.93
CA SER A 4 -9.97 10.84 12.61
C SER A 4 -8.90 10.33 11.64
N VAL A 5 -8.98 10.77 10.36
CA VAL A 5 -7.87 11.24 9.48
C VAL A 5 -8.46 11.89 8.20
N THR A 6 -9.72 11.65 7.82
CA THR A 6 -10.31 12.22 6.57
C THR A 6 -10.41 13.75 6.54
N GLN A 7 -10.48 14.45 7.67
CA GLN A 7 -10.69 15.91 7.70
C GLN A 7 -9.54 16.72 7.09
N PHE A 8 -8.31 16.22 7.09
CA PHE A 8 -7.17 16.92 6.49
C PHE A 8 -7.18 16.86 4.95
N TRP A 9 -7.89 15.89 4.36
CA TRP A 9 -7.89 15.66 2.91
C TRP A 9 -8.92 16.50 2.14
N HIS A 10 -9.89 17.13 2.83
CA HIS A 10 -10.98 17.87 2.19
C HIS A 10 -11.11 19.35 2.60
N GLN A 11 -10.35 19.84 3.59
CA GLN A 11 -10.42 21.24 3.99
C GLN A 11 -9.29 22.05 3.32
N PRO A 12 -9.59 23.12 2.56
CA PRO A 12 -8.57 24.00 2.02
C PRO A 12 -7.80 24.64 3.17
N TRP A 13 -6.49 24.38 3.19
CA TRP A 13 -5.56 24.88 4.19
C TRP A 13 -5.68 26.41 4.28
N SER A 14 -6.14 26.93 5.41
CA SER A 14 -6.06 28.36 5.70
C SER A 14 -4.65 28.65 6.21
N PRO A 15 -3.80 29.36 5.44
CA PRO A 15 -2.47 29.71 5.91
C PRO A 15 -2.65 30.53 7.18
N MET A 16 -1.98 30.14 8.27
CA MET A 16 -1.82 31.00 9.43
C MET A 16 -1.29 32.34 8.93
N ARG A 17 -2.17 33.34 8.84
CA ARG A 17 -1.82 34.68 8.37
C ARG A 17 -0.61 35.14 9.17
N ARG A 18 0.53 35.30 8.49
CA ARG A 18 1.69 36.04 9.00
C ARG A 18 1.17 37.42 9.42
N LYS A 19 0.88 37.60 10.71
CA LYS A 19 0.78 38.94 11.28
C LYS A 19 2.17 39.53 11.12
N ARG A 20 2.34 40.40 10.11
CA ARG A 20 3.49 41.30 10.02
C ARG A 20 3.64 41.93 11.40
N ALA A 21 4.78 41.67 12.04
CA ALA A 21 5.15 42.26 13.30
C ALA A 21 5.17 43.78 13.12
N ARG A 22 4.09 44.46 13.50
CA ARG A 22 4.14 45.88 13.81
C ARG A 22 4.50 45.96 15.27
N SER A 23 5.69 46.51 15.52
CA SER A 23 6.14 46.96 16.83
C SER A 23 5.12 47.96 17.38
N SER A 24 4.41 47.60 18.45
CA SER A 24 3.85 48.58 19.39
C SER A 24 3.33 47.86 20.64
N ASN A 25 4.08 48.10 21.72
CA ASN A 25 3.74 48.19 23.14
C ASN A 25 2.62 47.31 23.75
N PRO A 26 2.90 46.58 24.84
CA PRO A 26 1.94 45.74 25.53
C PRO A 26 1.10 46.60 26.48
N ASN A 27 -0.21 46.70 26.23
CA ASN A 27 -1.29 46.81 27.20
C ASN A 27 -2.58 47.19 26.46
N GLY A 28 -3.59 46.33 26.48
CA GLY A 28 -4.90 46.64 25.90
C GLY A 28 -5.70 45.44 25.46
N CYS A 29 -6.00 44.54 26.39
CA CYS A 29 -7.01 43.51 26.19
C CYS A 29 -8.38 44.08 26.59
N LYS A 30 -9.27 44.28 25.61
CA LYS A 30 -10.76 44.23 25.72
C LYS A 30 -11.40 44.79 24.45
N THR A 31 -12.22 44.00 23.76
CA THR A 31 -13.49 44.40 23.13
C THR A 31 -14.26 43.16 22.64
N LYS A 32 -15.59 43.30 22.66
CA LYS A 32 -16.67 42.30 22.79
C LYS A 32 -17.15 41.68 21.46
N PRO A 33 -18.11 40.71 21.49
CA PRO A 33 -18.23 39.65 20.48
C PRO A 33 -19.30 39.92 19.41
N THR A 34 -19.13 39.29 18.25
CA THR A 34 -20.13 39.19 17.18
C THR A 34 -20.68 37.77 17.13
N THR A 35 -21.97 37.64 17.41
CA THR A 35 -22.82 36.45 17.30
C THR A 35 -23.15 36.17 15.84
N LEU A 36 -23.00 34.91 15.41
CA LEU A 36 -23.61 34.34 14.21
C LEU A 36 -24.17 32.96 14.60
N GLU A 37 -25.48 32.89 14.75
CA GLU A 37 -26.27 31.68 14.89
C GLU A 37 -26.44 31.02 13.52
N VAL A 38 -26.22 29.71 13.42
CA VAL A 38 -26.76 28.87 12.35
C VAL A 38 -27.19 27.55 12.96
N ASP A 39 -28.48 27.28 12.82
CA ASP A 39 -29.22 26.12 13.28
C ASP A 39 -28.85 24.81 12.56
N GLY A 40 -28.95 23.71 13.33
CA GLY A 40 -29.55 22.44 12.93
C GLY A 40 -29.03 21.71 11.68
N ALA A 41 -28.17 20.71 11.88
CA ALA A 41 -28.23 19.46 11.12
C ALA A 41 -27.49 18.33 11.86
N THR A 42 -28.18 17.21 12.01
CA THR A 42 -27.79 15.97 12.69
C THR A 42 -26.57 15.29 12.04
N GLU A 43 -25.54 15.00 12.87
CA GLU A 43 -24.29 14.34 12.51
C GLU A 43 -24.48 12.84 12.22
N ASN A 44 -24.05 12.40 11.02
CA ASN A 44 -23.79 10.99 10.74
C ASN A 44 -22.28 10.75 10.89
N ASN A 45 -21.91 10.26 12.07
CA ASN A 45 -20.55 9.91 12.50
C ASN A 45 -20.02 8.70 11.74
N ASN A 46 -18.73 8.66 11.38
CA ASN A 46 -17.85 7.46 11.37
C ASN A 46 -16.55 7.70 10.57
N GLY A 47 -15.49 8.13 11.24
CA GLY A 47 -14.17 8.26 10.64
C GLY A 47 -13.41 6.92 10.55
N LYS A 48 -12.77 6.70 9.42
CA LYS A 48 -11.65 5.77 9.24
C LYS A 48 -10.86 6.39 8.07
N LEU A 49 -9.62 5.99 7.84
CA LEU A 49 -8.94 6.37 6.60
C LEU A 49 -9.75 5.80 5.43
N ILE A 50 -10.54 6.67 4.81
CA ILE A 50 -11.25 6.43 3.55
C ILE A 50 -10.30 6.96 2.49
N LEU A 51 -9.82 6.09 1.61
CA LEU A 51 -9.11 6.53 0.42
C LEU A 51 -9.98 7.58 -0.29
N PRO A 52 -9.43 8.76 -0.64
CA PRO A 52 -10.22 9.93 -1.00
C PRO A 52 -11.23 9.61 -2.10
N ASN A 53 -12.52 9.84 -1.82
CA ASN A 53 -13.57 9.77 -2.83
C ASN A 53 -13.27 10.86 -3.87
N SER A 54 -12.98 10.43 -5.10
CA SER A 54 -13.20 11.32 -6.24
C SER A 54 -14.71 11.46 -6.42
N THR A 55 -15.13 12.71 -6.44
CA THR A 55 -16.49 13.23 -6.57
C THR A 55 -17.32 12.43 -7.57
N SER A 56 -18.27 11.63 -7.08
CA SER A 56 -19.43 11.23 -7.86
C SER A 56 -20.48 12.34 -7.68
N GLN A 57 -20.72 13.15 -8.71
CA GLN A 57 -21.89 14.03 -8.72
C GLN A 57 -23.18 13.21 -8.95
N PRO A 58 -24.33 13.65 -8.42
CA PRO A 58 -25.34 12.74 -7.88
C PRO A 58 -26.58 12.57 -8.77
N MET A 59 -27.27 11.46 -8.50
CA MET A 59 -28.73 11.26 -8.53
C MET A 59 -29.49 11.58 -9.83
N LEU A 60 -30.02 10.53 -10.47
CA LEU A 60 -31.35 10.58 -11.08
C LEU A 60 -32.08 9.26 -10.84
N SER A 61 -33.29 9.43 -10.33
CA SER A 61 -34.24 8.46 -9.80
C SER A 61 -34.93 7.60 -10.86
N THR A 62 -35.22 6.36 -10.47
CA THR A 62 -36.43 5.56 -10.79
C THR A 62 -37.02 5.64 -12.21
N GLN A 63 -36.96 4.53 -12.97
CA GLN A 63 -38.14 3.72 -13.35
C GLN A 63 -37.79 2.63 -14.38
N SER A 64 -38.30 1.43 -14.07
CA SER A 64 -38.70 0.31 -14.94
C SER A 64 -37.94 -0.04 -16.23
N ALA A 65 -37.42 -1.28 -16.20
CA ALA A 65 -37.65 -2.34 -17.19
C ALA A 65 -37.02 -2.25 -18.60
N ARG A 66 -36.13 -3.24 -18.82
CA ARG A 66 -35.88 -4.01 -20.06
C ARG A 66 -35.36 -3.24 -21.28
N GLY A 67 -34.14 -3.59 -21.66
CA GLY A 67 -33.68 -3.43 -23.04
C GLY A 67 -32.19 -3.18 -23.13
N TYR A 68 -31.43 -4.25 -23.40
CA TYR A 68 -30.06 -4.16 -23.90
C TYR A 68 -30.02 -3.20 -25.08
N ASN A 69 -29.17 -2.16 -25.03
CA ASN A 69 -28.30 -1.72 -26.12
C ASN A 69 -27.55 -0.43 -25.74
N THR A 70 -26.23 -0.58 -25.62
CA THR A 70 -25.16 0.36 -26.02
C THR A 70 -25.40 1.86 -25.77
N LEU A 71 -24.85 2.38 -24.66
CA LEU A 71 -24.64 3.81 -24.47
C LEU A 71 -23.42 4.31 -25.28
N PRO A 72 -23.52 5.46 -25.97
CA PRO A 72 -22.51 5.93 -26.91
C PRO A 72 -21.38 6.73 -26.23
N ARG A 73 -20.16 6.48 -26.74
CA ARG A 73 -18.92 7.25 -26.56
C ARG A 73 -19.14 8.77 -26.71
N ARG A 74 -18.65 9.55 -25.74
CA ARG A 74 -18.06 10.88 -26.01
C ARG A 74 -17.01 11.21 -24.93
N ALA A 75 -15.76 10.90 -25.26
CA ALA A 75 -14.56 11.41 -24.57
C ALA A 75 -13.87 12.39 -25.52
N ALA A 76 -13.85 13.66 -25.15
CA ALA A 76 -13.14 14.79 -25.78
C ALA A 76 -13.60 16.07 -25.04
N ILE A 77 -12.80 17.05 -24.61
CA ILE A 77 -11.39 17.43 -24.72
C ILE A 77 -11.16 18.40 -23.54
N LEU A 78 -10.10 18.23 -22.75
CA LEU A 78 -9.57 19.30 -21.89
C LEU A 78 -8.09 19.47 -22.23
N THR A 79 -7.82 20.44 -23.09
CA THR A 79 -6.48 20.98 -23.38
C THR A 79 -6.21 22.13 -22.40
N SER A 80 -5.18 22.00 -21.57
CA SER A 80 -4.49 23.16 -20.99
C SER A 80 -3.05 22.82 -20.60
N SER A 81 -2.12 23.41 -21.37
CA SER A 81 -0.77 23.89 -21.01
C SER A 81 0.13 23.06 -20.09
N GLN A 82 1.09 22.38 -20.74
CA GLN A 82 2.52 22.24 -20.42
C GLN A 82 2.98 22.62 -19.00
N SER A 83 3.26 21.61 -18.18
CA SER A 83 4.35 21.64 -17.21
C SER A 83 4.92 20.23 -17.06
N GLN A 84 6.10 20.01 -17.64
CA GLN A 84 6.85 18.76 -17.59
C GLN A 84 7.26 18.46 -16.14
N THR A 85 6.57 17.54 -15.46
CA THR A 85 7.08 16.91 -14.23
C THR A 85 6.59 15.46 -14.15
N GLY A 86 7.47 14.55 -14.57
CA GLY A 86 7.19 13.11 -14.67
C GLY A 86 7.49 12.36 -13.36
N MET A 87 6.43 11.84 -12.73
CA MET A 87 6.25 10.39 -12.70
C MET A 87 5.42 10.11 -13.94
N ILE A 88 6.10 9.60 -14.97
CA ILE A 88 5.64 9.33 -16.33
C ILE A 88 4.16 9.68 -16.55
N SER A 89 3.91 10.77 -17.28
CA SER A 89 2.63 10.97 -17.96
C SER A 89 2.46 9.79 -18.94
N LEU A 90 2.07 8.61 -18.44
CA LEU A 90 1.93 7.38 -19.23
C LEU A 90 0.69 7.42 -20.13
N THR A 91 -0.07 8.50 -20.12
CA THR A 91 -1.03 8.80 -21.18
C THR A 91 -0.42 9.56 -22.36
N GLN A 92 0.87 9.93 -22.31
CA GLN A 92 1.59 10.46 -23.48
C GLN A 92 2.70 9.49 -23.91
N GLN A 93 2.57 9.02 -25.16
CA GLN A 93 3.51 8.24 -25.97
C GLN A 93 3.54 6.71 -25.89
N VAL A 94 2.55 6.05 -25.29
CA VAL A 94 2.05 4.87 -26.02
C VAL A 94 1.10 5.46 -27.04
N SER A 95 1.60 5.73 -28.25
CA SER A 95 0.74 5.87 -29.42
C SER A 95 -0.32 4.82 -29.24
N ALA A 96 -1.59 5.21 -29.04
CA ALA A 96 -2.65 4.25 -28.86
C ALA A 96 -2.65 3.42 -30.13
N VAL A 97 -1.93 2.30 -30.10
CA VAL A 97 -1.94 1.30 -31.16
C VAL A 97 -3.39 0.94 -31.16
N ARG A 98 -4.11 1.44 -32.18
CA ARG A 98 -5.50 1.10 -32.37
C ARG A 98 -5.46 -0.39 -32.65
N LEU A 99 -5.64 -1.17 -31.59
CA LEU A 99 -5.86 -2.59 -31.69
C LEU A 99 -7.11 -2.73 -32.54
N ASP A 100 -6.93 -3.27 -33.74
CA ASP A 100 -8.05 -3.63 -34.58
C ASP A 100 -8.83 -4.72 -33.83
N THR A 101 -9.94 -4.32 -33.23
CA THR A 101 -10.75 -5.14 -32.32
C THR A 101 -12.02 -5.61 -33.02
N HIS A 102 -12.09 -5.47 -34.35
CA HIS A 102 -13.17 -6.08 -35.12
C HIS A 102 -13.12 -7.60 -34.92
N LYS A 103 -14.25 -8.19 -34.52
CA LYS A 103 -14.42 -9.64 -34.47
C LYS A 103 -14.25 -10.16 -35.90
N SER A 104 -13.13 -10.83 -36.18
CA SER A 104 -12.96 -11.57 -37.42
C SER A 104 -13.90 -12.77 -37.39
N ASP A 105 -14.69 -12.99 -38.44
CA ASP A 105 -15.57 -14.15 -38.59
C ASP A 105 -14.79 -15.48 -38.80
N THR A 106 -13.46 -15.42 -38.87
CA THR A 106 -12.60 -16.61 -38.90
C THR A 106 -12.15 -16.99 -37.48
N PHE A 107 -12.84 -17.98 -36.91
CA PHE A 107 -12.70 -18.42 -35.51
C PHE A 107 -11.29 -18.90 -35.10
N GLU A 108 -10.39 -19.20 -36.05
CA GLU A 108 -9.14 -19.92 -35.73
C GLU A 108 -7.84 -19.12 -35.84
N GLN A 109 -7.79 -17.94 -36.48
CA GLN A 109 -6.48 -17.44 -36.95
C GLN A 109 -5.86 -16.21 -36.30
N ASN A 110 -6.41 -15.60 -35.23
CA ASN A 110 -5.69 -14.54 -34.49
C ASN A 110 -5.99 -14.52 -32.98
N ASP A 111 -5.86 -15.68 -32.34
CA ASP A 111 -6.03 -15.87 -30.89
C ASP A 111 -5.05 -15.03 -30.03
N LEU A 112 -3.93 -14.60 -30.61
CA LEU A 112 -2.95 -13.66 -30.05
C LEU A 112 -2.73 -12.50 -31.02
N VAL A 113 -2.75 -11.28 -30.51
CA VAL A 113 -2.38 -10.07 -31.26
C VAL A 113 -1.00 -9.64 -30.80
N LEU A 114 -0.05 -9.62 -31.73
CA LEU A 114 1.33 -9.23 -31.50
C LEU A 114 1.62 -7.88 -32.15
N ASP A 115 2.60 -7.15 -31.63
CA ASP A 115 3.18 -6.00 -32.33
C ASP A 115 4.26 -6.42 -33.33
N ASN A 116 4.85 -5.43 -34.02
CA ASN A 116 5.90 -5.64 -35.03
C ASN A 116 7.20 -6.24 -34.46
N THR A 117 7.38 -6.21 -33.13
CA THR A 117 8.55 -6.80 -32.44
C THR A 117 8.28 -8.22 -31.96
N GLY A 118 7.04 -8.70 -32.07
CA GLY A 118 6.59 -10.00 -31.55
C GLY A 118 6.12 -9.95 -30.10
N ALA A 119 6.00 -8.76 -29.49
CA ALA A 119 5.47 -8.60 -28.14
C ALA A 119 3.95 -8.74 -28.14
N VAL A 120 3.41 -9.36 -27.09
CA VAL A 120 1.97 -9.63 -26.98
C VAL A 120 1.23 -8.36 -26.58
N LEU A 121 0.25 -7.95 -27.39
CA LEU A 121 -0.62 -6.82 -27.08
C LEU A 121 -1.93 -7.28 -26.43
N SER A 122 -2.53 -8.35 -26.95
CA SER A 122 -3.75 -8.96 -26.42
C SER A 122 -3.89 -10.41 -26.86
N GLY A 123 -4.80 -11.16 -26.26
CA GLY A 123 -5.14 -12.50 -26.74
C GLY A 123 -6.32 -13.10 -26.02
N SER A 124 -6.90 -14.16 -26.57
CA SER A 124 -7.87 -14.97 -25.86
C SER A 124 -7.23 -15.58 -24.60
N ARG A 125 -8.06 -15.82 -23.58
CA ARG A 125 -7.58 -16.39 -22.30
C ARG A 125 -6.78 -17.68 -22.54
N ASP A 126 -7.30 -18.57 -23.37
CA ASP A 126 -6.64 -19.86 -23.64
C ASP A 126 -5.39 -19.72 -24.52
N ALA A 127 -5.29 -18.71 -25.39
CA ALA A 127 -4.07 -18.46 -26.15
C ALA A 127 -2.94 -17.89 -25.30
N LEU A 128 -3.26 -16.99 -24.35
CA LEU A 128 -2.30 -16.48 -23.38
C LEU A 128 -1.82 -17.59 -22.43
N ILE A 129 -2.72 -18.44 -21.94
CA ILE A 129 -2.35 -19.60 -21.11
C ILE A 129 -1.49 -20.60 -21.92
N ARG A 130 -1.84 -20.89 -23.18
CA ARG A 130 -1.00 -21.74 -24.04
C ARG A 130 0.39 -21.16 -24.24
N ARG A 131 0.51 -19.85 -24.46
CA ARG A 131 1.81 -19.18 -24.57
C ARG A 131 2.59 -19.20 -23.26
N LEU A 132 1.93 -19.18 -22.10
CA LEU A 132 2.60 -19.28 -20.80
C LEU A 132 3.34 -20.62 -20.62
N VAL A 133 2.82 -21.70 -21.20
CA VAL A 133 3.36 -23.05 -21.05
C VAL A 133 4.59 -23.20 -21.95
N PRO A 134 5.80 -23.41 -21.39
CA PRO A 134 6.99 -23.52 -22.20
C PRO A 134 7.04 -24.82 -23.01
N THR A 135 7.63 -24.76 -24.19
CA THR A 135 7.91 -25.91 -25.06
C THR A 135 9.42 -26.11 -25.20
N ARG A 136 9.85 -27.10 -25.99
CA ARG A 136 11.27 -27.31 -26.31
C ARG A 136 11.92 -26.08 -26.95
N ASP A 137 11.20 -25.44 -27.87
CA ASP A 137 11.75 -24.40 -28.74
C ASP A 137 11.30 -22.98 -28.34
N PHE A 138 10.43 -22.86 -27.33
CA PHE A 138 9.92 -21.58 -26.86
C PHE A 138 9.82 -21.54 -25.33
N CYS A 139 10.40 -20.50 -24.75
CA CYS A 139 10.22 -20.13 -23.35
C CYS A 139 9.76 -18.67 -23.30
N PRO A 140 8.62 -18.37 -22.67
CA PRO A 140 8.26 -16.98 -22.40
C PRO A 140 9.32 -16.32 -21.52
N ASP A 141 9.55 -15.03 -21.74
CA ASP A 141 10.42 -14.25 -20.87
C ASP A 141 9.78 -14.02 -19.48
N GLU A 142 10.62 -13.63 -18.53
CA GLU A 142 10.24 -13.31 -17.16
C GLU A 142 9.16 -12.24 -17.06
N SER A 143 9.19 -11.26 -17.98
CA SER A 143 8.21 -10.18 -18.04
C SER A 143 6.82 -10.72 -18.33
N TYR A 144 6.72 -11.54 -19.36
CA TYR A 144 5.49 -12.19 -19.77
C TYR A 144 4.94 -13.11 -18.68
N ILE A 145 5.79 -13.97 -18.13
CA ILE A 145 5.39 -14.96 -17.09
C ILE A 145 4.76 -14.24 -15.90
N PHE A 146 5.48 -13.28 -15.33
CA PHE A 146 4.99 -12.54 -14.16
C PHE A 146 3.73 -11.74 -14.47
N SER A 147 3.73 -10.99 -15.59
CA SER A 147 2.61 -10.12 -15.97
C SER A 147 1.33 -10.92 -16.19
N LEU A 148 1.43 -12.11 -16.78
CA LEU A 148 0.28 -12.98 -16.91
C LEU A 148 -0.12 -13.58 -15.56
N LEU A 149 0.79 -14.21 -14.81
CA LEU A 149 0.48 -14.91 -13.55
C LEU A 149 -0.15 -13.99 -12.49
N VAL A 150 0.33 -12.75 -12.38
CA VAL A 150 -0.17 -11.81 -11.37
C VAL A 150 -1.56 -11.28 -11.73
N ASN A 151 -1.88 -11.10 -13.01
CA ASN A 151 -3.15 -10.52 -13.47
C ASN A 151 -4.22 -11.57 -13.78
N ILE A 152 -3.84 -12.69 -14.38
CA ILE A 152 -4.80 -13.69 -14.89
C ILE A 152 -5.64 -14.31 -13.77
N ARG A 153 -5.17 -14.26 -12.52
CA ARG A 153 -5.95 -14.65 -11.32
C ARG A 153 -7.33 -14.00 -11.21
N THR A 154 -7.50 -12.84 -11.84
CA THR A 154 -8.79 -12.12 -11.90
C THR A 154 -9.78 -12.73 -12.90
N PHE A 155 -9.36 -13.73 -13.69
CA PHE A 155 -10.15 -14.41 -14.73
C PHE A 155 -10.15 -15.94 -14.62
N ILE A 156 -9.21 -16.52 -13.86
CA ILE A 156 -9.06 -17.96 -13.62
C ILE A 156 -8.41 -18.15 -12.25
N SER A 157 -8.85 -19.12 -11.45
CA SER A 157 -8.20 -19.37 -10.16
C SER A 157 -6.78 -19.91 -10.35
N PRO A 158 -5.84 -19.66 -9.41
CA PRO A 158 -4.51 -20.29 -9.45
C PRO A 158 -4.57 -21.81 -9.54
N HIS A 159 -5.56 -22.44 -8.88
CA HIS A 159 -5.80 -23.90 -8.92
C HIS A 159 -6.14 -24.39 -10.32
N GLU A 160 -7.07 -23.72 -11.00
CA GLU A 160 -7.47 -24.08 -12.37
C GLU A 160 -6.34 -23.78 -13.36
N LEU A 161 -5.61 -22.66 -13.19
CA LEU A 161 -4.45 -22.33 -14.01
C LEU A 161 -3.35 -23.40 -13.88
N MET A 162 -3.04 -23.84 -12.65
CA MET A 162 -2.07 -24.89 -12.40
C MET A 162 -2.50 -26.20 -13.09
N GLN A 163 -3.77 -26.57 -12.98
CA GLN A 163 -4.29 -27.77 -13.65
C GLN A 163 -4.12 -27.69 -15.17
N LYS A 164 -4.46 -26.55 -15.79
CA LYS A 164 -4.24 -26.33 -17.23
C LYS A 164 -2.77 -26.42 -17.60
N ILE A 165 -1.88 -25.80 -16.83
CA ILE A 165 -0.43 -25.86 -17.08
C ILE A 165 0.09 -27.30 -17.01
N VAL A 166 -0.30 -28.07 -16.00
CA VAL A 166 0.08 -29.49 -15.88
C VAL A 166 -0.40 -30.28 -17.09
N GLN A 167 -1.66 -30.12 -17.49
CA GLN A 167 -2.23 -30.80 -18.66
C GLN A 167 -1.49 -30.45 -19.95
N TYR A 168 -1.24 -29.16 -20.21
CA TYR A 168 -0.50 -28.71 -21.39
C TYR A 168 0.95 -29.22 -21.39
N CYS A 169 1.65 -29.20 -20.25
CA CYS A 169 2.98 -29.76 -20.11
C CYS A 169 3.01 -31.26 -20.45
N MET A 170 2.03 -32.02 -19.95
CA MET A 170 1.90 -33.45 -20.25
C MET A 170 1.57 -33.71 -21.72
N PHE A 171 0.69 -32.91 -22.32
CA PHE A 171 0.35 -33.04 -23.74
C PHE A 171 1.56 -32.72 -24.63
N ALA A 172 2.22 -31.58 -24.40
CA ALA A 172 3.40 -31.17 -25.16
C ALA A 172 4.53 -32.20 -25.09
N GLN A 173 4.75 -32.80 -23.91
CA GLN A 173 5.72 -33.88 -23.72
C GLN A 173 5.45 -35.10 -24.61
N ASN A 174 4.19 -35.44 -24.84
CA ASN A 174 3.80 -36.64 -25.58
C ASN A 174 3.50 -36.38 -27.07
N ALA A 175 3.44 -35.12 -27.50
CA ALA A 175 3.04 -34.74 -28.86
C ALA A 175 4.15 -34.90 -29.92
N ASP A 176 5.43 -34.86 -29.52
CA ASP A 176 6.57 -34.92 -30.45
C ASP A 176 7.59 -35.97 -29.98
N SER A 177 7.92 -36.92 -30.86
CA SER A 177 8.91 -37.98 -30.60
C SER A 177 10.29 -37.43 -30.21
N HIS A 178 10.65 -36.22 -30.67
CA HIS A 178 11.90 -35.57 -30.30
C HIS A 178 11.94 -35.10 -28.84
N ASN A 179 10.78 -34.97 -28.18
CA ASN A 179 10.72 -34.70 -26.73
C ASN A 179 11.13 -35.91 -25.88
N PHE A 180 11.24 -37.09 -26.50
CA PHE A 180 11.82 -38.27 -25.87
C PHE A 180 13.35 -38.33 -26.02
N ALA A 181 13.93 -37.61 -26.99
CA ALA A 181 15.37 -37.47 -27.12
C ALA A 181 15.93 -36.64 -25.95
N LYS A 182 17.08 -37.05 -25.40
CA LYS A 182 17.68 -36.49 -24.18
C LYS A 182 17.84 -34.96 -24.24
N GLU A 183 18.28 -34.43 -25.38
CA GLU A 183 18.51 -32.99 -25.56
C GLU A 183 17.20 -32.18 -25.61
N GLY A 184 16.23 -32.60 -26.43
CA GLY A 184 14.94 -31.94 -26.55
C GLY A 184 14.17 -31.94 -25.22
N ARG A 185 14.21 -33.06 -24.51
CA ARG A 185 13.67 -33.21 -23.17
C ARG A 185 14.32 -32.23 -22.17
N GLY A 186 15.65 -32.12 -22.18
CA GLY A 186 16.40 -31.25 -21.28
C GLY A 186 16.05 -29.77 -21.44
N ARG A 187 15.92 -29.27 -22.68
CA ARG A 187 15.55 -27.87 -22.95
C ARG A 187 14.14 -27.53 -22.45
N MET A 188 13.15 -28.34 -22.82
CA MET A 188 11.77 -28.16 -22.37
C MET A 188 11.67 -28.11 -20.84
N PHE A 189 12.37 -29.00 -20.15
CA PHE A 189 12.37 -29.05 -18.69
C PHE A 189 13.08 -27.88 -18.01
N ALA A 190 14.15 -27.36 -18.61
CA ALA A 190 14.77 -26.12 -18.16
C ALA A 190 13.76 -24.96 -18.21
N HIS A 191 12.95 -24.89 -19.27
CA HIS A 191 11.93 -23.87 -19.42
C HIS A 191 10.76 -24.04 -18.44
N ILE A 192 10.27 -25.27 -18.21
CA ILE A 192 9.24 -25.54 -17.18
C ILE A 192 9.74 -25.12 -15.79
N LEU A 193 11.01 -25.38 -15.47
CA LEU A 193 11.61 -24.93 -14.23
C LEU A 193 11.61 -23.40 -14.13
N ARG A 194 11.89 -22.67 -15.22
CA ARG A 194 11.83 -21.20 -15.25
C ARG A 194 10.44 -20.68 -14.87
N LEU A 195 9.39 -21.24 -15.47
CA LEU A 195 8.00 -20.90 -15.14
C LEU A 195 7.69 -21.17 -13.66
N CYS A 196 8.07 -22.36 -13.16
CA CYS A 196 7.85 -22.73 -11.77
C CYS A 196 8.58 -21.79 -10.80
N SER A 197 9.83 -21.43 -11.11
CA SER A 197 10.65 -20.51 -10.32
C SER A 197 10.03 -19.12 -10.25
N GLU A 198 9.59 -18.55 -11.39
CA GLU A 198 8.94 -17.23 -11.40
C GLU A 198 7.64 -17.22 -10.62
N TRP A 199 6.82 -18.28 -10.74
CA TRP A 199 5.55 -18.35 -10.03
C TRP A 199 5.77 -18.48 -8.51
N ALA A 200 6.56 -19.47 -8.09
CA ALA A 200 6.76 -19.77 -6.68
C ALA A 200 7.57 -18.68 -5.93
N THR A 201 8.46 -17.96 -6.62
CA THR A 201 9.26 -16.89 -6.01
C THR A 201 8.46 -15.61 -5.85
N ASN A 202 7.75 -15.18 -6.89
CA ASN A 202 7.05 -13.90 -6.89
C ASN A 202 5.66 -13.98 -6.25
N ILE A 203 5.02 -15.15 -6.29
CA ILE A 203 3.65 -15.35 -5.78
C ILE A 203 3.57 -16.61 -4.90
N PRO A 204 4.34 -16.69 -3.80
CA PRO A 204 4.38 -17.86 -2.94
C PRO A 204 3.02 -18.19 -2.29
N TYR A 205 2.14 -17.20 -2.15
CA TYR A 205 0.81 -17.34 -1.52
C TYR A 205 -0.10 -18.30 -2.28
N ASP A 206 0.05 -18.42 -3.59
CA ASP A 206 -0.71 -19.38 -4.40
C ASP A 206 -0.43 -20.84 -3.98
N PHE A 207 0.71 -21.09 -3.32
CA PHE A 207 1.14 -22.43 -2.88
C PHE A 207 0.88 -22.70 -1.39
N LYS A 208 0.01 -21.92 -0.73
CA LYS A 208 -0.42 -22.20 0.65
C LYS A 208 -1.10 -23.57 0.80
N THR A 209 -1.84 -24.01 -0.22
CA THR A 209 -2.61 -25.26 -0.17
C THR A 209 -1.74 -26.47 -0.51
N GLU A 210 -2.00 -27.60 0.13
CA GLU A 210 -1.29 -28.86 -0.16
C GLU A 210 -1.46 -29.29 -1.62
N TYR A 211 -2.65 -29.07 -2.18
CA TYR A 211 -2.94 -29.35 -3.58
C TYR A 211 -1.97 -28.62 -4.52
N MET A 212 -1.82 -27.30 -4.36
CA MET A 212 -0.94 -26.50 -5.22
C MET A 212 0.52 -26.91 -5.10
N ARG A 213 0.99 -27.23 -3.88
CA ARG A 213 2.34 -27.76 -3.66
C ARG A 213 2.53 -29.13 -4.31
N THR A 214 1.53 -30.00 -4.22
CA THR A 214 1.57 -31.32 -4.87
C THR A 214 1.69 -31.18 -6.39
N ARG A 215 0.86 -30.34 -7.02
CA ARG A 215 0.92 -30.11 -8.48
C ARG A 215 2.24 -29.47 -8.93
N LEU A 216 2.76 -28.50 -8.16
CA LEU A 216 4.09 -27.95 -8.42
C LEU A 216 5.17 -29.05 -8.38
N ASN A 217 5.13 -29.92 -7.37
CA ASN A 217 6.10 -31.00 -7.22
C ASN A 217 6.01 -32.03 -8.35
N GLU A 218 4.84 -32.27 -8.93
CA GLU A 218 4.71 -33.10 -10.13
C GLU A 218 5.48 -32.50 -11.31
N LEU A 219 5.34 -31.19 -11.56
CA LEU A 219 6.11 -30.49 -12.60
C LEU A 219 7.62 -30.53 -12.32
N LEU A 220 8.04 -30.25 -11.08
CA LEU A 220 9.45 -30.24 -10.72
C LEU A 220 10.12 -31.61 -10.83
N ARG A 221 9.36 -32.71 -10.61
CA ARG A 221 9.87 -34.08 -10.84
C ARG A 221 10.20 -34.33 -12.30
N LEU A 222 9.44 -33.75 -13.22
CA LEU A 222 9.74 -33.83 -14.66
C LEU A 222 11.05 -33.08 -14.96
N CYS A 223 11.29 -31.95 -14.29
CA CYS A 223 12.49 -31.14 -14.49
C CYS A 223 13.80 -31.78 -14.00
N ALA A 224 13.74 -32.73 -13.06
CA ALA A 224 14.88 -33.27 -12.33
C ALA A 224 15.72 -34.33 -13.12
N VAL A 225 16.02 -34.05 -14.39
CA VAL A 225 16.65 -34.99 -15.34
C VAL A 225 18.13 -35.27 -15.11
N ASP A 226 18.85 -34.35 -14.48
CA ASP A 226 20.25 -34.50 -14.12
C ASP A 226 20.53 -33.92 -12.73
N LYS A 227 21.75 -34.10 -12.24
CA LYS A 227 22.16 -33.63 -10.91
C LYS A 227 22.01 -32.11 -10.75
N THR A 228 22.25 -31.33 -11.80
CA THR A 228 22.16 -29.87 -11.76
C THR A 228 20.70 -29.41 -11.61
N TYR A 229 19.78 -29.96 -12.40
CA TYR A 229 18.36 -29.63 -12.28
C TYR A 229 17.71 -30.23 -11.03
N GLN A 230 18.20 -31.38 -10.55
CA GLN A 230 17.82 -31.91 -9.23
C GLN A 230 18.16 -30.93 -8.10
N GLN A 231 19.34 -30.31 -8.15
CA GLN A 231 19.72 -29.29 -7.18
C GLN A 231 18.84 -28.04 -7.27
N LYS A 232 18.60 -27.50 -8.49
CA LYS A 232 17.75 -26.32 -8.67
C LYS A 232 16.29 -26.55 -8.22
N THR A 233 15.74 -27.73 -8.51
CA THR A 233 14.37 -28.08 -8.10
C THR A 233 14.26 -28.21 -6.58
N THR A 234 15.24 -28.83 -5.92
CA THR A 234 15.29 -28.92 -4.45
C THR A 234 15.54 -27.55 -3.78
N GLU A 235 16.36 -26.70 -4.38
CA GLU A 235 16.56 -25.31 -3.93
C GLU A 235 15.26 -24.52 -4.00
N LEU A 236 14.53 -24.58 -5.12
CA LEU A 236 13.23 -23.93 -5.27
C LEU A 236 12.22 -24.42 -4.24
N GLN A 237 12.13 -25.74 -4.03
CA GLN A 237 11.25 -26.34 -3.02
C GLN A 237 11.57 -25.85 -1.60
N SER A 238 12.86 -25.78 -1.25
CA SER A 238 13.29 -25.31 0.06
C SER A 238 13.03 -23.82 0.27
N THR A 239 13.25 -23.00 -0.77
CA THR A 239 12.97 -21.56 -0.78
C THR A 239 11.47 -21.27 -0.63
N LEU A 240 10.62 -21.98 -1.38
CA LEU A 240 9.17 -21.86 -1.27
C LEU A 240 8.70 -22.28 0.13
N ARG A 241 9.19 -23.42 0.64
CA ARG A 241 8.86 -23.89 1.99
C ARG A 241 9.26 -22.88 3.06
N SER A 242 10.44 -22.27 2.95
CA SER A 242 10.91 -21.22 3.85
C SER A 242 9.97 -20.00 3.82
N SER A 243 9.58 -19.57 2.62
CA SER A 243 8.67 -18.43 2.42
C SER A 243 7.29 -18.68 3.03
N LEU A 244 6.72 -19.87 2.83
CA LEU A 244 5.44 -20.26 3.43
C LEU A 244 5.52 -20.38 4.96
N ASN A 245 6.62 -20.92 5.49
CA ASN A 245 6.85 -21.00 6.93
C ASN A 245 6.98 -19.60 7.56
N LYS A 246 7.66 -18.67 6.88
CA LYS A 246 7.79 -17.27 7.32
C LYS A 246 6.41 -16.63 7.45
N LEU A 247 5.54 -16.90 6.49
CA LEU A 247 4.17 -16.41 6.47
C LEU A 247 3.30 -16.97 7.60
N ASP A 248 3.28 -18.29 7.80
CA ASP A 248 2.55 -18.92 8.91
C ASP A 248 3.00 -18.40 10.28
N ARG A 249 4.31 -18.20 10.47
CA ARG A 249 4.87 -17.58 11.69
C ARG A 249 4.40 -16.15 11.86
N TYR A 250 4.36 -15.37 10.79
CA TYR A 250 3.91 -13.99 10.83
C TYR A 250 2.41 -13.89 11.15
N GLU A 251 1.56 -14.71 10.53
CA GLU A 251 0.12 -14.75 10.83
C GLU A 251 -0.12 -15.07 12.32
N LYS A 252 0.61 -16.05 12.87
CA LYS A 252 0.58 -16.38 14.31
C LYS A 252 1.09 -15.22 15.19
N ALA A 253 2.18 -14.56 14.78
CA ALA A 253 2.74 -13.44 15.52
C ALA A 253 1.76 -12.25 15.56
N VAL A 254 1.10 -11.93 14.44
CA VAL A 254 0.10 -10.87 14.39
C VAL A 254 -1.11 -11.22 15.27
N ALA A 255 -1.60 -12.46 15.23
CA ALA A 255 -2.70 -12.89 16.09
C ALA A 255 -2.34 -12.76 17.58
N ASN A 256 -1.13 -13.14 17.97
CA ASN A 256 -0.64 -12.99 19.34
C ASN A 256 -0.48 -11.52 19.75
N LEU A 257 0.04 -10.67 18.85
CA LEU A 257 0.16 -9.23 19.10
C LEU A 257 -1.21 -8.57 19.28
N GLN A 258 -2.20 -8.92 18.45
CA GLN A 258 -3.56 -8.41 18.59
C GLN A 258 -4.19 -8.85 19.91
N LYS A 259 -3.98 -10.10 20.32
CA LYS A 259 -4.40 -10.60 21.63
C LYS A 259 -3.76 -9.78 22.76
N ALA A 260 -2.44 -9.63 22.75
CA ALA A 260 -1.72 -8.85 23.76
C ALA A 260 -2.19 -7.38 23.82
N LEU A 261 -2.47 -6.76 22.68
CA LEU A 261 -3.01 -5.40 22.61
C LEU A 261 -4.44 -5.31 23.16
N SER A 262 -5.28 -6.33 22.94
CA SER A 262 -6.64 -6.38 23.48
C SER A 262 -6.69 -6.63 24.99
N GLU A 263 -5.73 -7.39 25.52
CA GLU A 263 -5.57 -7.66 26.95
C GLU A 263 -4.95 -6.47 27.69
N ASN A 264 -4.20 -5.61 26.98
CA ASN A 264 -3.65 -4.37 27.54
C ASN A 264 -4.73 -3.29 27.66
N THR A 265 -5.54 -3.38 28.70
CA THR A 265 -6.61 -2.41 29.02
C THR A 265 -6.09 -1.13 29.66
N ASN A 266 -4.79 -1.04 29.97
CA ASN A 266 -4.21 0.15 30.59
C ASN A 266 -4.23 1.31 29.60
N LEU A 267 -5.09 2.29 29.87
CA LEU A 267 -5.08 3.53 29.13
C LEU A 267 -3.75 4.25 29.37
N PRO A 268 -3.21 4.95 28.36
CA PRO A 268 -2.12 5.90 28.53
C PRO A 268 -2.32 6.85 29.71
N GLU A 269 -1.57 6.66 30.77
CA GLU A 269 -1.58 7.58 31.91
C GLU A 269 -0.79 8.85 31.56
N GLN A 270 -1.39 10.00 31.89
CA GLN A 270 -0.69 11.27 31.78
C GLN A 270 0.20 11.47 33.00
N SER A 271 1.41 11.98 32.79
CA SER A 271 2.37 12.21 33.87
C SER A 271 2.97 13.63 33.82
N ASP A 272 3.24 14.12 35.02
CA ASP A 272 4.03 15.33 35.29
C ASP A 272 5.53 15.11 35.13
N SER A 273 6.00 13.86 35.24
CA SER A 273 7.36 13.47 34.91
C SER A 273 7.49 13.19 33.40
N MET A 274 8.71 13.29 32.87
CA MET A 274 8.95 12.82 31.50
C MET A 274 8.78 11.30 31.47
N THR A 275 7.98 10.80 30.55
CA THR A 275 7.67 9.37 30.41
C THR A 275 7.61 8.94 28.95
N GLY A 276 7.54 7.63 28.72
CA GLY A 276 7.29 7.04 27.40
C GLY A 276 8.55 6.81 26.58
N LEU A 277 8.42 6.83 25.26
CA LEU A 277 9.48 6.49 24.32
C LEU A 277 10.71 7.36 24.51
N PHE A 278 10.52 8.66 24.79
CA PHE A 278 11.61 9.61 24.99
C PHE A 278 12.56 9.20 26.13
N VAL A 279 12.04 8.63 27.22
CA VAL A 279 12.86 8.17 28.34
C VAL A 279 13.58 6.86 28.01
N LEU A 280 12.91 5.99 27.26
CA LEU A 280 13.45 4.70 26.86
C LEU A 280 14.59 4.83 25.85
N CYS A 281 14.42 5.71 24.86
CA CYS A 281 15.42 5.99 23.84
C CYS A 281 15.20 7.41 23.31
N ASN A 282 16.11 8.32 23.63
CA ASN A 282 16.09 9.71 23.18
C ASN A 282 16.87 9.94 21.87
N ASP A 283 17.31 8.87 21.18
CA ASP A 283 17.92 8.95 19.86
C ASP A 283 16.88 8.67 18.77
N ALA A 284 16.49 9.72 18.05
CA ALA A 284 15.47 9.66 17.01
C ALA A 284 15.87 8.70 15.88
N LYS A 285 17.16 8.61 15.58
CA LYS A 285 17.69 7.74 14.54
C LYS A 285 17.52 6.26 14.91
N THR A 286 17.89 5.88 16.13
CA THR A 286 17.69 4.52 16.64
C THR A 286 16.21 4.13 16.59
N VAL A 287 15.30 5.01 17.00
CA VAL A 287 13.85 4.76 16.93
C VAL A 287 13.39 4.59 15.47
N ALA A 288 13.82 5.45 14.55
CA ALA A 288 13.47 5.36 13.13
C ALA A 288 13.96 4.04 12.49
N GLN A 289 15.13 3.54 12.90
CA GLN A 289 15.63 2.23 12.50
C GLN A 289 14.76 1.09 13.04
N GLN A 290 14.28 1.18 14.28
CA GLN A 290 13.37 0.19 14.84
C GLN A 290 12.00 0.20 14.12
N LEU A 291 11.45 1.38 13.84
CA LEU A 291 10.24 1.52 13.01
C LEU A 291 10.44 0.90 11.64
N THR A 292 11.62 1.07 11.03
CA THR A 292 11.95 0.50 9.73
C THR A 292 11.96 -1.04 9.77
N HIS A 293 12.46 -1.67 10.84
CA HIS A 293 12.32 -3.13 11.03
C HIS A 293 10.84 -3.56 11.04
N ILE A 294 10.00 -2.83 11.77
CA ILE A 294 8.56 -3.13 11.92
C ILE A 294 7.83 -2.99 10.57
N GLU A 295 8.10 -1.92 9.82
CA GLU A 295 7.50 -1.64 8.52
C GLU A 295 7.94 -2.67 7.48
N MET A 296 9.25 -2.97 7.38
CA MET A 296 9.77 -3.93 6.40
C MET A 296 9.21 -5.33 6.63
N GLU A 297 9.08 -5.78 7.89
CA GLU A 297 8.46 -7.07 8.19
C GLU A 297 7.03 -7.12 7.66
N ARG A 298 6.20 -6.12 7.98
CA ARG A 298 4.79 -6.04 7.58
C ARG A 298 4.62 -5.89 6.08
N PHE A 299 5.38 -4.98 5.46
CA PHE A 299 5.34 -4.73 4.03
C PHE A 299 5.77 -5.95 3.23
N SER A 300 6.76 -6.72 3.71
CA SER A 300 7.19 -7.96 3.06
C SER A 300 6.07 -9.02 2.99
N MET A 301 5.06 -8.95 3.86
CA MET A 301 3.93 -9.89 3.91
C MET A 301 2.72 -9.50 3.05
N VAL A 302 2.72 -8.31 2.45
CA VAL A 302 1.63 -7.90 1.54
C VAL A 302 1.82 -8.54 0.16
N GLY A 303 1.07 -9.60 -0.17
CA GLY A 303 1.21 -10.30 -1.45
C GLY A 303 0.88 -9.39 -2.66
N VAL A 304 1.64 -9.49 -3.75
CA VAL A 304 1.25 -8.79 -5.01
C VAL A 304 -0.04 -9.36 -5.57
N ASP A 305 -0.28 -10.64 -5.34
CA ASP A 305 -1.55 -11.32 -5.54
C ASP A 305 -2.69 -10.69 -4.75
N GLU A 306 -2.48 -10.47 -3.45
CA GLU A 306 -3.46 -9.84 -2.56
C GLU A 306 -3.79 -8.42 -3.02
N ILE A 307 -2.77 -7.66 -3.45
CA ILE A 307 -2.96 -6.34 -4.03
C ILE A 307 -3.86 -6.43 -5.26
N VAL A 308 -3.50 -7.23 -6.27
CA VAL A 308 -4.29 -7.34 -7.51
C VAL A 308 -5.72 -7.81 -7.23
N GLN A 309 -5.90 -8.77 -6.33
CA GLN A 309 -7.21 -9.26 -5.96
C GLN A 309 -8.06 -8.17 -5.29
N SER A 310 -7.46 -7.37 -4.40
CA SER A 310 -8.13 -6.25 -3.73
C SER A 310 -8.53 -5.15 -4.72
N LEU A 311 -7.63 -4.80 -5.65
CA LEU A 311 -7.91 -3.82 -6.70
C LEU A 311 -9.06 -4.24 -7.62
N ALA A 312 -9.16 -5.54 -7.90
CA ALA A 312 -10.21 -6.13 -8.72
C ALA A 312 -11.58 -6.18 -8.03
N SER A 313 -11.56 -6.38 -6.71
CA SER A 313 -12.71 -6.81 -5.94
C SER A 313 -13.41 -5.73 -5.15
N ASP A 314 -12.64 -4.74 -4.69
CA ASP A 314 -13.08 -3.79 -3.68
C ASP A 314 -12.98 -2.37 -4.25
N PRO A 315 -13.98 -1.50 -4.00
CA PRO A 315 -13.82 -0.08 -4.25
C PRO A 315 -12.61 0.46 -3.49
N LEU A 316 -11.92 1.46 -4.03
CA LEU A 316 -10.71 2.01 -3.42
C LEU A 316 -10.92 2.34 -1.93
N SER A 317 -12.03 2.98 -1.56
CA SER A 317 -12.41 3.33 -0.18
C SER A 317 -12.54 2.15 0.80
N GLU A 318 -12.65 0.92 0.28
CA GLU A 318 -12.89 -0.30 1.04
C GLU A 318 -11.66 -1.20 1.18
N ILE A 319 -10.61 -0.95 0.40
CA ILE A 319 -9.38 -1.75 0.44
C ILE A 319 -8.78 -1.71 1.85
N GLY A 320 -8.53 -2.90 2.41
CA GLY A 320 -8.00 -3.07 3.77
C GLY A 320 -8.99 -2.74 4.90
N ARG A 321 -10.29 -2.60 4.62
CA ARG A 321 -11.29 -2.44 5.70
C ARG A 321 -11.63 -3.73 6.42
N HIS A 322 -11.50 -4.85 5.72
CA HIS A 322 -11.82 -6.19 6.21
C HIS A 322 -10.55 -6.90 6.68
N SER A 323 -10.55 -7.39 7.92
CA SER A 323 -9.42 -8.15 8.48
C SER A 323 -9.21 -9.50 7.78
N LYS A 324 -10.25 -9.98 7.11
CA LYS A 324 -10.23 -11.16 6.26
C LYS A 324 -10.59 -10.78 4.83
N ASN A 325 -9.92 -11.38 3.86
CA ASN A 325 -10.28 -11.26 2.45
C ASN A 325 -11.53 -12.12 2.14
N LYS A 326 -12.00 -12.08 0.89
CA LYS A 326 -13.19 -12.83 0.44
C LYS A 326 -13.08 -14.36 0.63
N GLU A 327 -11.87 -14.89 0.76
CA GLU A 327 -11.58 -16.30 1.02
C GLU A 327 -11.55 -16.63 2.52
N GLY A 328 -11.84 -15.66 3.39
CA GLY A 328 -11.81 -15.84 4.85
C GLY A 328 -10.40 -15.89 5.45
N THR A 329 -9.37 -15.69 4.63
CA THR A 329 -7.98 -15.63 5.07
C THR A 329 -7.64 -14.23 5.55
N ILE A 330 -6.69 -14.14 6.48
CA ILE A 330 -6.19 -12.89 7.04
C ILE A 330 -5.65 -11.97 5.91
N SER A 331 -6.03 -10.69 5.92
CA SER A 331 -5.52 -9.70 4.96
C SER A 331 -4.28 -8.97 5.51
N SER A 332 -3.13 -9.20 4.87
CA SER A 332 -1.90 -8.46 5.18
C SER A 332 -2.04 -6.98 4.85
N ILE A 333 -2.80 -6.62 3.80
CA ILE A 333 -3.12 -5.22 3.47
C ILE A 333 -3.84 -4.55 4.63
N SER A 334 -4.89 -5.19 5.17
CA SER A 334 -5.65 -4.65 6.31
C SER A 334 -4.74 -4.41 7.51
N PHE A 335 -3.87 -5.36 7.85
CA PHE A 335 -2.96 -5.22 8.98
C PHE A 335 -1.90 -4.15 8.78
N TYR A 336 -1.43 -3.96 7.54
CA TYR A 336 -0.45 -2.93 7.25
C TYR A 336 -1.08 -1.52 7.34
N ILE A 337 -2.32 -1.37 6.87
CA ILE A 337 -3.09 -0.13 7.06
C ILE A 337 -3.43 0.10 8.54
N GLU A 338 -3.77 -0.95 9.29
CA GLU A 338 -4.00 -0.86 10.74
C GLU A 338 -2.74 -0.37 11.48
N TRP A 339 -1.56 -0.88 11.10
CA TRP A 339 -0.28 -0.42 11.63
C TRP A 339 -0.05 1.07 11.41
N PHE A 340 -0.29 1.58 10.19
CA PHE A 340 -0.18 3.01 9.89
C PHE A 340 -1.04 3.86 10.85
N ASN A 341 -2.32 3.50 10.99
CA ASN A 341 -3.26 4.20 11.86
C ASN A 341 -2.81 4.15 13.33
N ARG A 342 -2.32 2.98 13.76
CA ARG A 342 -1.79 2.77 15.11
C ARG A 342 -0.57 3.64 15.37
N LEU A 343 0.36 3.73 14.41
CA LEU A 343 1.55 4.57 14.54
C LEU A 343 1.19 6.07 14.59
N SER A 344 0.20 6.51 13.82
CA SER A 344 -0.34 7.87 13.93
C SER A 344 -0.93 8.14 15.32
N ALA A 345 -1.75 7.23 15.83
CA ALA A 345 -2.31 7.35 17.18
C ALA A 345 -1.22 7.32 18.26
N PHE A 346 -0.21 6.47 18.10
CA PHE A 346 0.95 6.38 18.98
C PHE A 346 1.70 7.71 19.07
N ALA A 347 2.01 8.34 17.93
CA ALA A 347 2.69 9.63 17.87
C ALA A 347 1.91 10.72 18.64
N ALA A 348 0.59 10.78 18.45
CA ALA A 348 -0.27 11.71 19.18
C ALA A 348 -0.26 11.44 20.69
N ILE A 349 -0.34 10.17 21.06
CA ILE A 349 -0.42 9.75 22.45
C ILE A 349 0.87 9.99 23.22
N GLU A 350 2.04 9.80 22.62
CA GLU A 350 3.32 10.14 23.25
C GLU A 350 3.38 11.63 23.63
N VAL A 351 2.85 12.52 22.79
CA VAL A 351 2.73 13.95 23.09
C VAL A 351 1.69 14.20 24.19
N LEU A 352 0.51 13.59 24.09
CA LEU A 352 -0.63 13.83 24.99
C LEU A 352 -0.41 13.27 26.41
N LYS A 353 0.45 12.28 26.60
CA LYS A 353 0.81 11.78 27.94
C LYS A 353 1.58 12.82 28.76
N GLN A 354 2.18 13.83 28.14
CA GLN A 354 2.98 14.83 28.84
C GLN A 354 2.09 15.99 29.33
N THR A 355 1.76 16.03 30.62
CA THR A 355 0.95 17.11 31.21
C THR A 355 1.71 18.44 31.19
N LYS A 356 3.00 18.42 31.58
CA LYS A 356 3.85 19.60 31.60
C LYS A 356 4.21 20.04 30.20
N LYS A 357 3.86 21.29 29.89
CA LYS A 357 4.12 21.92 28.57
C LYS A 357 5.58 21.77 28.11
N ARG A 358 6.55 21.86 29.02
CA ARG A 358 7.99 21.70 28.68
C ARG A 358 8.28 20.29 28.13
N ASN A 359 7.84 19.25 28.82
CA ASN A 359 8.03 17.86 28.39
C ASN A 359 7.27 17.59 27.09
N ARG A 360 6.05 18.11 27.00
CA ARG A 360 5.22 17.98 25.80
C ARG A 360 5.89 18.56 24.56
N VAL A 361 6.51 19.74 24.66
CA VAL A 361 7.29 20.34 23.56
C VAL A 361 8.47 19.45 23.17
N ALA A 362 9.23 18.95 24.15
CA ALA A 362 10.38 18.08 23.88
C ALA A 362 9.98 16.76 23.18
N VAL A 363 8.90 16.10 23.63
CA VAL A 363 8.38 14.90 22.97
C VAL A 363 7.83 15.22 21.58
N PHE A 364 7.17 16.37 21.41
CA PHE A 364 6.70 16.81 20.10
C PHE A 364 7.85 16.94 19.10
N GLU A 365 8.90 17.67 19.47
CA GLU A 365 10.10 17.88 18.64
C GLU A 365 10.82 16.55 18.38
N PHE A 366 10.89 15.68 19.37
CA PHE A 366 11.42 14.33 19.20
C PHE A 366 10.64 13.50 18.17
N MET A 367 9.30 13.56 18.17
CA MET A 367 8.50 12.90 17.14
C MET A 367 8.75 13.48 15.74
N ILE A 368 8.98 14.79 15.62
CA ILE A 368 9.37 15.43 14.35
C ILE A 368 10.73 14.89 13.89
N ASP A 369 11.71 14.79 14.80
CA ASP A 369 13.04 14.27 14.49
C ASP A 369 12.97 12.79 14.05
N ILE A 370 12.15 11.95 14.70
CA ILE A 370 11.93 10.57 14.25
C ILE A 370 11.35 10.53 12.83
N ALA A 371 10.36 11.36 12.53
CA ALA A 371 9.76 11.41 11.20
C ALA A 371 10.77 11.86 10.12
N LYS A 372 11.66 12.81 10.46
CA LYS A 372 12.77 13.22 9.61
C LYS A 372 13.73 12.06 9.34
N GLU A 373 14.17 11.35 10.38
CA GLU A 373 15.05 10.19 10.25
C GLU A 373 14.39 9.06 9.42
N CYS A 374 13.08 8.82 9.59
CA CYS A 374 12.32 7.92 8.72
C CYS A 374 12.38 8.37 7.25
N CYS A 375 12.24 9.66 6.96
CA CYS A 375 12.36 10.20 5.60
C CYS A 375 13.76 9.96 5.01
N GLU A 376 14.82 10.19 5.79
CA GLU A 376 16.21 10.01 5.36
C GLU A 376 16.54 8.54 5.05
N ILE A 377 16.04 7.61 5.86
CA ILE A 377 16.18 6.16 5.62
C ILE A 377 15.44 5.75 4.33
N GLY A 378 14.35 6.43 3.97
CA GLY A 378 13.42 6.03 2.91
C GLY A 378 12.18 5.32 3.45
N ASN A 379 11.93 5.39 4.75
CA ASN A 379 10.71 4.91 5.39
C ASN A 379 9.60 5.98 5.36
N PHE A 380 9.03 6.18 4.18
CA PHE A 380 8.01 7.21 3.99
C PHE A 380 6.68 6.85 4.66
N ASN A 381 6.36 5.57 4.80
CA ASN A 381 5.13 5.15 5.46
C ASN A 381 5.08 5.59 6.94
N SER A 382 6.14 5.32 7.71
CA SER A 382 6.23 5.78 9.10
C SER A 382 6.31 7.30 9.21
N MET A 383 7.05 7.96 8.33
CA MET A 383 7.14 9.43 8.30
C MET A 383 5.75 10.05 8.15
N MET A 384 4.98 9.59 7.15
CA MET A 384 3.61 10.05 6.92
C MET A 384 2.69 9.74 8.10
N ALA A 385 2.83 8.56 8.72
CA ALA A 385 2.04 8.17 9.89
C ALA A 385 2.27 9.10 11.07
N ILE A 386 3.54 9.43 11.39
CA ILE A 386 3.89 10.31 12.50
C ILE A 386 3.38 11.74 12.23
N VAL A 387 3.60 12.28 11.03
CA VAL A 387 3.12 13.63 10.67
C VAL A 387 1.59 13.71 10.74
N ALA A 388 0.89 12.67 10.27
CA ALA A 388 -0.57 12.56 10.40
C ALA A 388 -1.00 12.53 11.88
N GLY A 389 -0.29 11.77 12.72
CA GLY A 389 -0.51 11.71 14.17
C GLY A 389 -0.39 13.07 14.86
N LEU A 390 0.68 13.80 14.56
CA LEU A 390 0.91 15.16 15.09
C LEU A 390 -0.11 16.19 14.57
N SER A 391 -0.80 15.86 13.48
CA SER A 391 -1.84 16.70 12.87
C SER A 391 -3.25 16.34 13.34
N LEU A 392 -3.42 15.32 14.20
CA LEU A 392 -4.73 14.93 14.72
C LEU A 392 -5.38 16.07 15.54
N PRO A 393 -6.73 16.18 15.56
CA PRO A 393 -7.44 17.25 16.27
C PRO A 393 -6.99 17.44 17.72
N ALA A 394 -6.85 16.33 18.47
CA ALA A 394 -6.39 16.33 19.85
C ALA A 394 -5.01 16.98 20.05
N VAL A 395 -4.11 16.87 19.06
CA VAL A 395 -2.76 17.47 19.13
C VAL A 395 -2.79 18.89 18.55
N SER A 396 -3.45 19.09 17.40
CA SER A 396 -3.50 20.37 16.68
C SER A 396 -4.14 21.51 17.49
N ARG A 397 -4.96 21.19 18.49
CA ARG A 397 -5.60 22.19 19.36
C ARG A 397 -4.71 22.75 20.47
N LEU A 398 -3.57 22.12 20.78
CA LEU A 398 -2.68 22.48 21.90
C LEU A 398 -1.89 23.77 21.61
N LYS A 399 -2.56 24.90 21.44
CA LYS A 399 -1.99 26.14 20.90
C LYS A 399 -0.79 26.63 21.71
N LYS A 400 -0.80 26.48 23.04
CA LYS A 400 0.31 26.94 23.90
C LYS A 400 1.57 26.09 23.70
N THR A 401 1.42 24.79 23.48
CA THR A 401 2.52 23.92 23.06
C THR A 401 3.00 24.30 21.66
N TRP A 402 2.10 24.44 20.70
CA TRP A 402 2.45 24.83 19.33
C TRP A 402 3.18 26.16 19.23
N CYS A 403 2.98 27.10 20.16
CA CYS A 403 3.72 28.35 20.20
C CYS A 403 5.19 28.20 20.61
N ARG A 404 5.57 27.05 21.19
CA ARG A 404 6.94 26.79 21.68
C ARG A 404 7.72 25.76 20.85
N VAL A 405 7.03 24.93 20.08
CA VAL A 405 7.64 23.93 19.19
C VAL A 405 8.33 24.63 18.02
N GLU A 406 9.56 24.23 17.72
CA GLU A 406 10.27 24.58 16.48
C GLU A 406 9.65 23.85 15.28
N LYS A 407 9.11 24.62 14.31
CA LYS A 407 8.23 24.06 13.26
C LYS A 407 8.90 23.82 11.92
N ALA A 408 10.13 24.32 11.69
CA ALA A 408 10.70 24.35 10.35
C ALA A 408 10.84 22.94 9.76
N LYS A 409 11.33 21.98 10.57
CA LYS A 409 11.42 20.57 10.18
C LYS A 409 10.04 19.97 9.90
N LEU A 410 9.04 20.27 10.73
CA LEU A 410 7.68 19.78 10.53
C LEU A 410 7.05 20.35 9.26
N GLU A 411 7.25 21.63 8.97
CA GLU A 411 6.73 22.27 7.75
C GLU A 411 7.31 21.61 6.49
N ILE A 412 8.59 21.27 6.48
CA ILE A 412 9.24 20.51 5.39
C ILE A 412 8.61 19.13 5.23
N LEU A 413 8.38 18.40 6.34
CA LEU A 413 7.75 17.09 6.31
C LEU A 413 6.27 17.17 5.89
N GLN A 414 5.53 18.16 6.38
CA GLN A 414 4.16 18.43 5.98
C GLN A 414 4.03 18.77 4.50
N HIS A 415 5.04 19.41 3.91
CA HIS A 415 5.07 19.66 2.48
C HIS A 415 5.11 18.36 1.64
N GLN A 416 5.56 17.23 2.20
CA GLN A 416 5.45 15.92 1.55
C GLN A 416 3.99 15.44 1.47
N LEU A 417 3.10 15.91 2.34
CA LEU A 417 1.68 15.56 2.33
C LEU A 417 0.83 16.45 1.41
N ASP A 418 1.44 17.45 0.76
CA ASP A 418 0.72 18.37 -0.12
C ASP A 418 0.11 17.61 -1.32
N PRO A 419 -1.23 17.59 -1.47
CA PRO A 419 -1.88 16.89 -2.58
C PRO A 419 -1.69 17.62 -3.92
N SER A 420 -1.19 18.86 -3.92
CA SER A 420 -0.95 19.65 -5.13
C SER A 420 -0.05 18.91 -6.12
N GLY A 421 -0.39 19.00 -7.41
CA GLY A 421 0.31 18.27 -8.46
C GLY A 421 0.28 16.74 -8.28
N ASN A 422 -0.77 16.20 -7.66
CA ASN A 422 -0.90 14.79 -7.30
C ASN A 422 0.29 14.30 -6.45
N PHE A 423 0.61 15.03 -5.38
CA PHE A 423 1.74 14.76 -4.49
C PHE A 423 3.12 14.93 -5.14
N LEU A 424 3.30 16.01 -5.92
CA LEU A 424 4.54 16.27 -6.67
C LEU A 424 5.79 16.23 -5.78
N SER A 425 5.73 16.86 -4.60
CA SER A 425 6.84 16.92 -3.65
C SER A 425 7.24 15.53 -3.16
N TYR A 426 6.28 14.74 -2.67
CA TYR A 426 6.52 13.36 -2.28
C TYR A 426 7.04 12.49 -3.42
N ARG A 427 6.48 12.64 -4.63
CA ARG A 427 6.90 11.87 -5.81
C ARG A 427 8.35 12.15 -6.18
N ALA A 428 8.80 13.41 -6.09
CA ALA A 428 10.21 13.74 -6.28
C ALA A 428 11.09 13.07 -5.22
N THR A 429 10.66 13.08 -3.96
CA THR A 429 11.40 12.48 -2.84
C THR A 429 11.53 10.96 -2.94
N ILE A 430 10.44 10.24 -3.22
CA ILE A 430 10.52 8.78 -3.37
C ILE A 430 11.34 8.37 -4.60
N LYS A 431 11.28 9.13 -5.69
CA LYS A 431 12.11 8.89 -6.88
C LYS A 431 13.60 9.07 -6.58
N ALA A 432 13.96 10.10 -5.81
CA ALA A 432 15.33 10.30 -5.35
C ALA A 432 15.80 9.13 -4.46
N ALA A 433 14.92 8.61 -3.60
CA ALA A 433 15.22 7.44 -2.77
C ALA A 433 15.38 6.15 -3.58
N GLN A 434 14.56 5.94 -4.61
CA GLN A 434 14.70 4.82 -5.55
C GLN A 434 16.04 4.89 -6.30
N TRP A 435 16.38 6.06 -6.84
CA TRP A 435 17.66 6.26 -7.54
C TRP A 435 18.87 6.00 -6.64
N ARG A 436 18.80 6.45 -5.38
CA ARG A 436 19.79 6.12 -4.34
C ARG A 436 19.87 4.60 -4.11
N ALA A 437 18.74 3.92 -4.04
CA ALA A 437 18.68 2.47 -3.82
C ALA A 437 19.28 1.68 -4.98
N ASP A 438 19.01 2.08 -6.23
CA ASP A 438 19.54 1.40 -7.40
C ASP A 438 21.07 1.55 -7.52
N SER A 439 21.60 2.70 -7.08
CA SER A 439 23.04 2.98 -7.08
C SER A 439 23.77 2.51 -5.82
N ALA A 440 23.04 1.97 -4.84
CA ALA A 440 23.58 1.65 -3.52
C ALA A 440 24.45 0.38 -3.51
N ARG A 441 25.63 0.50 -2.88
CA ARG A 441 26.49 -0.66 -2.57
C ARG A 441 26.06 -1.38 -1.30
N GLY A 442 25.56 -0.64 -0.30
CA GLY A 442 25.14 -1.19 0.99
C GLY A 442 23.63 -1.42 1.08
N ASN A 443 23.21 -2.47 1.81
CA ASN A 443 21.80 -2.83 1.98
C ASN A 443 20.94 -1.73 2.62
N GLN A 444 21.50 -0.96 3.57
CA GLN A 444 20.78 0.12 4.26
C GLN A 444 20.30 1.21 3.30
N GLN A 445 21.09 1.51 2.27
CA GLN A 445 20.78 2.50 1.25
C GLN A 445 19.79 1.99 0.20
N LYS A 446 19.37 0.70 0.26
CA LYS A 446 18.36 0.14 -0.65
C LYS A 446 16.93 0.23 -0.11
N ILE A 447 16.78 0.65 1.15
CA ILE A 447 15.46 0.72 1.79
C ILE A 447 14.62 1.82 1.15
N VAL A 448 13.45 1.42 0.64
CA VAL A 448 12.39 2.29 0.16
C VAL A 448 11.07 1.70 0.63
N ILE A 449 10.40 2.35 1.57
CA ILE A 449 9.06 1.97 2.02
C ILE A 449 8.10 3.09 1.58
N PRO A 450 7.29 2.85 0.54
CA PRO A 450 6.40 3.86 0.00
C PRO A 450 5.29 4.21 0.99
N PHE A 451 4.70 5.38 0.82
CA PHE A 451 3.44 5.73 1.48
C PHE A 451 2.35 4.82 0.90
N PHE A 452 2.05 3.75 1.63
CA PHE A 452 1.37 2.58 1.07
C PHE A 452 -0.04 2.90 0.55
N VAL A 453 -0.75 3.81 1.22
CA VAL A 453 -2.09 4.26 0.82
C VAL A 453 -2.06 4.96 -0.54
N LEU A 454 -1.06 5.81 -0.80
CA LEU A 454 -0.90 6.47 -2.09
C LEU A 454 -0.46 5.48 -3.18
N LEU A 455 0.40 4.52 -2.85
CA LEU A 455 0.73 3.42 -3.75
C LEU A 455 -0.52 2.64 -4.17
N LEU A 456 -1.39 2.26 -3.23
CA LEU A 456 -2.64 1.56 -3.55
C LEU A 456 -3.56 2.39 -4.45
N LYS A 457 -3.65 3.71 -4.21
CA LYS A 457 -4.40 4.62 -5.08
C LYS A 457 -3.84 4.61 -6.50
N ASP A 458 -2.52 4.70 -6.66
CA ASP A 458 -1.88 4.70 -7.97
C ASP A 458 -2.11 3.37 -8.70
N LEU A 459 -1.91 2.24 -8.01
CA LEU A 459 -2.16 0.91 -8.57
C LEU A 459 -3.64 0.71 -8.95
N PHE A 460 -4.57 1.27 -8.16
CA PHE A 460 -6.01 1.24 -8.48
C PHE A 460 -6.33 2.02 -9.76
N LEU A 461 -5.74 3.22 -9.91
CA LEU A 461 -5.92 4.01 -11.13
C LEU A 461 -5.35 3.30 -12.36
N ILE A 462 -4.22 2.61 -12.22
CA ILE A 462 -3.63 1.81 -13.31
C ILE A 462 -4.50 0.61 -13.64
N TYR A 463 -4.96 -0.12 -12.62
CA TYR A 463 -5.82 -1.29 -12.77
C TYR A 463 -7.11 -0.95 -13.53
N HIS A 464 -7.77 0.17 -13.17
CA HIS A 464 -9.05 0.59 -13.72
C HIS A 464 -8.93 1.59 -14.90
N GLY A 465 -7.70 2.00 -15.25
CA GLY A 465 -7.45 2.98 -16.31
C GLY A 465 -7.71 2.46 -17.71
N HIS A 466 -7.59 1.14 -17.92
CA HIS A 466 -7.82 0.49 -19.21
C HIS A 466 -8.76 -0.72 -19.09
N PRO A 467 -9.61 -0.99 -20.10
CA PRO A 467 -10.42 -2.20 -20.13
C PRO A 467 -9.52 -3.44 -20.07
N ARG A 468 -9.83 -4.34 -19.14
CA ARG A 468 -9.09 -5.61 -18.95
C ARG A 468 -9.51 -6.67 -19.98
N ILE A 469 -10.75 -6.57 -20.47
CA ILE A 469 -11.30 -7.32 -21.60
C ILE A 469 -11.61 -6.33 -22.73
N LEU A 470 -11.12 -6.64 -23.93
CA LEU A 470 -11.33 -5.86 -25.16
C LEU A 470 -12.66 -6.24 -25.85
N PRO A 471 -13.18 -5.43 -26.80
CA PRO A 471 -14.43 -5.72 -27.51
C PRO A 471 -14.46 -7.06 -28.27
N ASN A 472 -13.30 -7.56 -28.70
CA ASN A 472 -13.13 -8.88 -29.30
C ASN A 472 -13.03 -10.03 -28.27
N ALA A 473 -13.34 -9.76 -26.99
CA ALA A 473 -13.22 -10.68 -25.86
C ALA A 473 -11.78 -11.10 -25.49
N HIS A 474 -10.76 -10.47 -26.07
CA HIS A 474 -9.37 -10.70 -25.67
C HIS A 474 -9.08 -10.07 -24.31
N LEU A 475 -8.18 -10.69 -23.55
CA LEU A 475 -7.55 -10.04 -22.41
C LEU A 475 -6.54 -9.01 -22.91
N ASN A 476 -6.59 -7.82 -22.34
CA ASN A 476 -5.71 -6.70 -22.68
C ASN A 476 -4.34 -6.89 -22.00
N PHE A 477 -3.40 -7.52 -22.69
CA PHE A 477 -2.09 -7.83 -22.14
C PHE A 477 -1.24 -6.57 -21.91
N MET A 478 -1.43 -5.52 -22.71
CA MET A 478 -0.79 -4.22 -22.44
C MET A 478 -1.18 -3.66 -21.07
N ALA A 479 -2.46 -3.74 -20.70
CA ALA A 479 -2.91 -3.32 -19.37
C ALA A 479 -2.35 -4.23 -18.25
N PHE A 480 -2.14 -5.52 -18.53
CA PHE A 480 -1.50 -6.44 -17.59
C PHE A 480 -0.03 -6.04 -17.34
N ASN A 481 0.71 -5.76 -18.42
CA ASN A 481 2.11 -5.31 -18.35
C ASN A 481 2.26 -4.00 -17.57
N GLN A 482 1.40 -3.01 -17.84
CA GLN A 482 1.44 -1.72 -17.12
C GLN A 482 1.31 -1.90 -15.59
N LEU A 483 0.39 -2.76 -15.14
CA LEU A 483 0.26 -3.04 -13.70
C LEU A 483 1.46 -3.85 -13.19
N ALA A 484 1.92 -4.84 -13.95
CA ALA A 484 3.01 -5.72 -13.56
C ALA A 484 4.34 -4.95 -13.41
N GLU A 485 4.63 -3.98 -14.27
CA GLU A 485 5.80 -3.11 -14.14
C GLU A 485 5.82 -2.39 -12.78
N GLN A 486 4.69 -1.83 -12.35
CA GLN A 486 4.61 -1.19 -11.03
C GLN A 486 4.75 -2.19 -9.87
N LEU A 487 4.24 -3.41 -10.05
CA LEU A 487 4.36 -4.46 -9.03
C LEU A 487 5.78 -5.01 -8.92
N ARG A 488 6.63 -4.91 -9.96
CA ARG A 488 8.04 -5.27 -9.87
C ARG A 488 8.81 -4.37 -8.92
N ASP A 489 8.56 -3.06 -8.98
CA ASP A 489 9.15 -2.11 -8.03
C ASP A 489 8.73 -2.45 -6.59
N VAL A 490 7.46 -2.82 -6.40
CA VAL A 490 6.95 -3.27 -5.10
C VAL A 490 7.67 -4.54 -4.63
N ILE A 491 7.90 -5.52 -5.51
CA ILE A 491 8.68 -6.73 -5.18
C ILE A 491 10.11 -6.37 -4.78
N GLN A 492 10.77 -5.49 -5.54
CA GLN A 492 12.13 -5.03 -5.23
C GLN A 492 12.21 -4.41 -3.84
N TRP A 493 11.30 -3.47 -3.52
CA TRP A 493 11.27 -2.83 -2.20
C TRP A 493 11.01 -3.83 -1.08
N LYS A 494 10.07 -4.77 -1.27
CA LYS A 494 9.74 -5.82 -0.29
C LYS A 494 10.88 -6.80 -0.02
N SER A 495 11.75 -7.03 -1.00
CA SER A 495 12.87 -7.98 -0.89
C SER A 495 14.09 -7.43 -0.15
N THR A 496 14.12 -6.11 0.14
CA THR A 496 15.23 -5.48 0.85
C THR A 496 15.32 -5.98 2.29
N VAL A 497 16.54 -6.27 2.76
CA VAL A 497 16.78 -6.71 4.15
C VAL A 497 17.21 -5.50 4.99
N CYS A 498 16.49 -5.26 6.09
CA CYS A 498 16.88 -4.25 7.07
C CYS A 498 18.06 -4.76 7.91
N THR A 499 19.24 -4.12 7.77
CA THR A 499 20.47 -4.50 8.48
C THR A 499 20.84 -3.56 9.63
N PHE A 500 19.91 -2.73 10.10
CA PHE A 500 20.13 -1.91 11.29
C PHE A 500 20.18 -2.77 12.56
N GLU A 501 20.91 -2.31 13.56
CA GLU A 501 20.94 -2.95 14.86
C GLU A 501 19.54 -2.93 15.50
N LYS A 502 19.14 -4.06 16.08
CA LYS A 502 17.85 -4.19 16.75
C LYS A 502 17.98 -3.80 18.21
N ASN A 503 17.11 -2.92 18.67
CA ASN A 503 16.92 -2.63 20.08
C ASN A 503 15.61 -3.29 20.56
N PRO A 504 15.67 -4.42 21.29
CA PRO A 504 14.48 -5.18 21.67
C PRO A 504 13.51 -4.39 22.56
N GLN A 505 14.03 -3.54 23.45
CA GLN A 505 13.20 -2.77 24.37
C GLN A 505 12.38 -1.71 23.62
N VAL A 506 13.02 -0.99 22.69
CA VAL A 506 12.35 0.01 21.85
C VAL A 506 11.35 -0.66 20.90
N LEU A 507 11.74 -1.77 20.26
CA LEU A 507 10.83 -2.56 19.41
C LEU A 507 9.59 -3.02 20.17
N GLN A 508 9.78 -3.58 21.37
CA GLN A 508 8.67 -3.99 22.22
C GLN A 508 7.78 -2.79 22.55
N TYR A 509 8.34 -1.68 23.02
CA TYR A 509 7.57 -0.48 23.34
C TYR A 509 6.73 0.01 22.14
N LEU A 510 7.32 0.11 20.95
CA LEU A 510 6.62 0.53 19.73
C LEU A 510 5.48 -0.43 19.36
N LEU A 511 5.67 -1.73 19.56
CA LEU A 511 4.68 -2.75 19.18
C LEU A 511 3.50 -2.85 20.16
N ILE A 512 3.75 -2.81 21.47
CA ILE A 512 2.73 -3.16 22.50
C ILE A 512 2.13 -1.98 23.26
N THR A 513 2.65 -0.75 23.11
CA THR A 513 2.12 0.43 23.83
C THR A 513 0.66 0.69 23.49
N SER A 514 -0.23 0.71 24.48
CA SER A 514 -1.64 0.99 24.25
C SER A 514 -1.82 2.37 23.61
N VAL A 515 -2.68 2.43 22.59
CA VAL A 515 -3.09 3.71 21.97
C VAL A 515 -4.54 3.96 22.33
N SER A 516 -4.86 5.21 22.62
CA SER A 516 -6.22 5.62 22.97
C SER A 516 -7.08 5.81 21.74
N GLY A 517 -8.40 5.69 21.91
CA GLY A 517 -9.36 6.10 20.88
C GLY A 517 -9.37 7.61 20.69
N GLU A 518 -10.07 8.09 19.65
CA GLU A 518 -10.21 9.52 19.35
C GLU A 518 -10.82 10.30 20.53
N LYS A 519 -11.87 9.75 21.17
CA LYS A 519 -12.53 10.33 22.36
C LYS A 519 -11.54 10.53 23.50
N ASP A 520 -10.79 9.49 23.84
CA ASP A 520 -9.86 9.49 24.96
C ASP A 520 -8.66 10.41 24.68
N SER A 521 -8.13 10.38 23.45
CA SER A 521 -7.07 11.30 23.01
C SER A 521 -7.52 12.75 23.12
N MET A 522 -8.77 13.04 22.73
CA MET A 522 -9.36 14.37 22.85
C MET A 522 -9.53 14.78 24.33
N LEU A 523 -9.96 13.88 25.20
CA LEU A 523 -10.04 14.14 26.64
C LEU A 523 -8.66 14.44 27.23
N MET A 524 -7.64 13.64 26.93
CA MET A 524 -6.25 13.90 27.34
C MET A 524 -5.77 15.28 26.88
N SER A 525 -6.17 15.71 25.68
CA SER A 525 -5.80 17.03 25.17
C SER A 525 -6.38 18.18 25.99
N PHE A 526 -7.60 18.03 26.53
CA PHE A 526 -8.21 19.03 27.39
C PHE A 526 -7.56 19.10 28.77
N GLU A 527 -7.05 17.97 29.27
CA GLU A 527 -6.24 17.93 30.49
C GLU A 527 -4.85 18.56 30.26
N CYS A 528 -4.26 18.40 29.06
CA CYS A 528 -3.01 19.08 28.69
C CYS A 528 -3.15 20.62 28.55
N GLU A 529 -4.23 21.07 27.91
CA GLU A 529 -4.56 22.48 27.72
C GLU A 529 -6.08 22.67 27.80
N PRO A 530 -6.59 23.47 28.76
CA PRO A 530 -8.03 23.62 28.95
C PRO A 530 -8.72 24.24 27.74
N PRO A 531 -10.04 24.04 27.57
CA PRO A 531 -10.82 24.65 26.49
C PRO A 531 -10.70 26.18 26.46
N GLU A 532 -10.41 26.77 25.29
CA GLU A 532 -10.28 28.22 25.14
C GLU A 532 -11.52 28.86 24.48
N SER A 533 -12.20 28.14 23.59
CA SER A 533 -13.41 28.62 22.89
C SER A 533 -14.70 28.10 23.55
N SER A 534 -15.86 28.69 23.21
CA SER A 534 -17.17 28.14 23.58
C SER A 534 -17.38 26.75 22.98
N SER A 535 -17.09 26.59 21.68
CA SER A 535 -17.17 25.32 20.96
C SER A 535 -16.36 24.21 21.62
N GLU A 536 -15.12 24.50 22.07
CA GLU A 536 -14.31 23.51 22.78
C GLU A 536 -14.88 23.16 24.15
N ARG A 537 -15.45 24.13 24.87
CA ARG A 537 -16.11 23.88 26.16
C ARG A 537 -17.33 22.97 25.99
N ASP A 538 -18.11 23.17 24.93
CA ASP A 538 -19.26 22.33 24.62
C ASP A 538 -18.83 20.93 24.18
N GLN A 539 -17.79 20.82 23.36
CA GLN A 539 -17.21 19.53 22.99
C GLN A 539 -16.68 18.77 24.22
N HIS A 540 -15.95 19.44 25.10
CA HIS A 540 -15.43 18.85 26.33
C HIS A 540 -16.56 18.36 27.26
N LYS A 541 -17.62 19.16 27.42
CA LYS A 541 -18.82 18.75 28.16
C LYS A 541 -19.49 17.52 27.55
N LYS A 542 -19.68 17.50 26.22
CA LYS A 542 -20.26 16.33 25.50
C LYS A 542 -19.41 15.07 25.71
N LEU A 543 -18.08 15.18 25.63
CA LEU A 543 -17.18 14.03 25.79
C LEU A 543 -17.15 13.51 27.23
N LYS A 544 -17.25 14.40 28.24
CA LYS A 544 -17.34 14.01 29.66
C LYS A 544 -18.72 13.46 30.04
N GLY A 545 -19.80 14.03 29.49
CA GLY A 545 -21.18 13.63 29.78
C GLY A 545 -21.65 12.37 29.06
N GLY A 546 -20.92 11.89 28.04
CA GLY A 546 -21.14 10.59 27.40
C GLY A 546 -20.38 9.44 28.06
N LYS A 547 -20.04 9.55 29.34
CA LYS A 547 -19.67 8.39 30.20
C LYS A 547 -20.94 7.90 30.85
#